data_AF-G5JM87-F1
#
_entry.id   AF-G5JM87-F1
#
_cell.length_a   1.000
_cell.length_b   1.000
_cell.length_c   1.000
_cell.angle_alpha   90.00
_cell.angle_beta   90.00
_cell.angle_gamma   90.00
#
_symmetry.space_group_name_H-M   'P 1'
#
loop_
_entity.id
_entity.type
_entity.pdbx_description
1 polymer ?
#
loop_
_entity_poly.entity_id
_entity_poly.type
_entity_poly.pdbx_seq_one_letter_code
_entity_poly.pdbx_strand_id
1 'polypeptide(L)' 'MIRLGKKSDLDNILKLVEEAKGIMKEQDNHQWDDQYPLVEHFEEDIAKDYLYVLEENDHIYGFIVIDQ' A
#
# COMPACT_ATOMS: atom_id res chain seq x y z
N MET A 1 -15.52 -2.85 2.19
CA MET A 1 -15.46 -2.04 3.42
C MET A 1 -14.10 -1.37 3.52
N ILE A 2 -14.06 -0.09 3.89
CA ILE A 2 -12.81 0.59 4.23
C ILE A 2 -12.54 0.35 5.73
N ARG A 3 -11.35 -0.12 6.08
CA ARG A 3 -10.91 -0.33 7.47
C ARG A 3 -9.45 0.01 7.66
N LEU A 4 -9.02 0.17 8.90
CA LEU A 4 -7.60 0.24 9.23
C LEU A 4 -6.88 -1.03 8.73
N GLY A 5 -5.69 -0.81 8.16
CA GLY A 5 -4.77 -1.85 7.77
C GLY A 5 -4.19 -2.55 8.99
N LYS A 6 -3.84 -3.83 8.82
CA LYS A 6 -3.22 -4.67 9.84
C LYS A 6 -1.94 -5.25 9.27
N LYS A 7 -1.02 -5.68 10.14
CA LYS A 7 0.21 -6.34 9.71
C LYS A 7 -0.03 -7.57 8.82
N SER A 8 -1.15 -8.27 9.01
CA SER A 8 -1.55 -9.40 8.15
C SER A 8 -1.89 -9.02 6.71
N ASP A 9 -2.14 -7.74 6.44
CA ASP A 9 -2.50 -7.22 5.11
C ASP A 9 -1.26 -6.86 4.29
N LEU A 10 -0.07 -6.82 4.91
CA LEU A 10 1.16 -6.27 4.34
C LEU A 10 1.56 -6.99 3.04
N ASP A 11 1.47 -8.32 3.01
CA ASP A 11 1.78 -9.10 1.80
C ASP A 11 0.89 -8.73 0.61
N ASN A 12 -0.38 -8.39 0.85
CA ASN A 12 -1.30 -7.96 -0.20
C ASN A 12 -1.03 -6.51 -0.62
N ILE A 13 -0.74 -5.62 0.35
CA ILE A 13 -0.36 -4.23 0.09
C ILE A 13 0.89 -4.18 -0.79
N LEU A 14 1.93 -4.97 -0.46
CA LEU A 14 3.17 -5.00 -1.23
C LEU A 14 2.96 -5.51 -2.67
N LYS A 15 2.09 -6.50 -2.88
CA LYS A 15 1.72 -6.93 -4.23
C LYS A 15 1.07 -5.80 -5.03
N LEU A 16 0.12 -5.08 -4.42
CA LEU A 16 -0.53 -3.93 -5.06
C LEU A 16 0.48 -2.81 -5.39
N VAL A 17 1.47 -2.59 -4.52
CA VAL A 17 2.55 -1.63 -4.76
C VAL A 17 3.40 -2.04 -5.96
N GLU A 18 3.81 -3.30 -6.06
CA GLU A 18 4.58 -3.80 -7.20
C GLU A 18 3.80 -3.69 -8.52
N GLU A 19 2.51 -4.02 -8.50
CA GLU A 19 1.63 -3.83 -9.66
C GLU A 19 1.53 -2.34 -10.07
N ALA A 20 1.36 -1.44 -9.09
CA ALA A 20 1.32 -0.01 -9.33
C ALA A 20 2.65 0.55 -9.89
N LYS A 21 3.80 0.10 -9.36
CA LYS A 21 5.13 0.45 -9.88
C LYS A 21 5.31 0.00 -11.32
N GLY A 22 4.81 -1.19 -11.67
CA GLY A 22 4.81 -1.68 -13.06
C GLY A 22 4.08 -0.72 -14.00
N ILE A 23 2.87 -0.29 -13.62
CA ILE A 23 2.05 0.65 -14.39
C ILE A 23 2.72 2.02 -14.48
N MET A 24 3.29 2.53 -13.37
CA MET A 24 3.98 3.82 -13.35
C MET A 24 5.19 3.84 -14.30
N LYS A 25 5.97 2.75 -14.32
CA LYS A 25 7.12 2.59 -15.21
C LYS A 25 6.71 2.59 -16.69
N GLU A 26 5.58 1.98 -17.03
CA GLU A 26 5.03 2.03 -18.39
C GLU A 26 4.61 3.45 -18.81
N GLN A 27 4.27 4.31 -17.84
CA GLN A 27 3.85 5.69 -18.05
C GLN A 27 4.98 6.72 -17.95
N ASP A 28 6.25 6.29 -17.86
CA ASP A 28 7.43 7.14 -17.63
C ASP A 28 7.32 7.98 -16.34
N ASN A 29 6.55 7.50 -15.36
CA ASN A 29 6.35 8.13 -14.06
C ASN A 29 7.32 7.53 -13.03
N HIS A 30 8.29 8.34 -12.60
CA HIS A 30 9.35 7.95 -11.66
C HIS A 30 9.02 8.27 -10.19
N GLN A 31 7.74 8.45 -9.84
CA GLN A 31 7.34 8.80 -8.47
C GLN A 31 7.69 7.73 -7.43
N TRP A 32 7.52 6.45 -7.77
CA TRP A 32 7.90 5.32 -6.92
C TRP A 32 9.01 4.54 -7.61
N ASP A 33 10.10 4.32 -6.90
CA ASP A 33 11.29 3.63 -7.38
C ASP A 33 11.64 2.44 -6.47
N ASP A 34 12.83 1.88 -6.64
CA ASP A 34 13.30 0.74 -5.84
C ASP A 34 13.64 1.13 -4.39
N GLN A 35 13.70 2.43 -4.08
CA GLN A 35 14.02 2.95 -2.75
C GLN A 35 12.77 3.42 -1.99
N TYR A 36 11.64 3.64 -2.67
CA TYR A 36 10.40 4.08 -2.03
C TYR A 36 9.12 3.65 -2.78
N PRO A 37 8.07 3.20 -2.08
CA PRO A 37 7.99 2.93 -0.64
C PRO A 37 8.64 1.59 -0.24
N LEU A 38 9.27 1.55 0.95
CA LEU A 38 9.79 0.34 1.59
C LEU A 38 8.73 -0.30 2.49
N VAL A 39 8.89 -1.60 2.77
CA VAL A 39 8.04 -2.35 3.69
C VAL A 39 7.91 -1.65 5.06
N GLU A 40 9.02 -1.12 5.56
CA GLU A 40 9.10 -0.45 6.86
C GLU A 40 8.19 0.78 6.95
N HIS A 41 7.98 1.51 5.85
CA HIS A 41 7.07 2.66 5.83
C HIS A 41 5.62 2.22 6.07
N PHE A 42 5.19 1.13 5.42
CA PHE A 42 3.85 0.60 5.62
C PHE A 42 3.65 0.02 7.03
N GLU A 43 4.69 -0.60 7.61
CA GLU A 43 4.62 -1.05 9.00
C GLU A 43 4.45 0.12 9.97
N GLU A 44 5.16 1.23 9.75
CA GLU A 44 4.99 2.45 10.53
C GLU A 44 3.59 3.07 10.34
N ASP A 45 3.08 3.12 9.11
CA ASP A 45 1.75 3.68 8.81
C ASP A 45 0.64 2.85 9.46
N ILE A 46 0.78 1.52 9.48
CA ILE A 46 -0.12 0.64 10.23
C ILE A 46 0.00 0.90 11.74
N ALA A 47 1.22 1.05 12.27
CA ALA A 47 1.42 1.29 13.69
C ALA A 47 0.89 2.66 14.18
N LYS A 48 0.80 3.64 13.27
CA LYS A 48 0.27 4.99 13.53
C LYS A 48 -1.24 5.11 13.21
N ASP A 49 -1.91 4.03 12.80
CA ASP A 49 -3.30 4.03 12.33
C ASP A 49 -3.55 4.97 11.13
N TYR A 50 -2.54 5.17 10.27
CA TYR A 50 -2.62 6.00 9.07
C TYR A 50 -2.97 5.21 7.81
N LEU A 51 -2.70 3.91 7.80
CA LEU A 51 -2.97 3.05 6.65
C LEU A 51 -4.39 2.48 6.70
N TYR A 52 -5.15 2.68 5.63
CA TYR A 52 -6.47 2.12 5.42
C TYR A 52 -6.47 1.21 4.20
N VAL A 53 -7.26 0.13 4.25
CA VAL A 53 -7.45 -0.81 3.14
C VAL A 53 -8.92 -0.83 2.69
N LEU A 54 -9.12 -1.01 1.39
CA LEU A 54 -10.41 -1.35 0.80
C LEU A 54 -10.49 -2.87 0.66
N GLU A 55 -11.30 -3.50 1.51
CA GLU A 55 -11.47 -4.96 1.56
C GLU A 55 -12.88 -5.37 1.11
N GLU A 56 -12.99 -6.38 0.27
CA GLU A 56 -14.26 -7.00 -0.11
C GLU A 56 -14.07 -8.51 -0.29
N ASN A 57 -14.94 -9.33 0.31
CA ASN A 57 -14.85 -10.80 0.28
C ASN A 57 -13.45 -11.35 0.66
N ASP A 58 -12.89 -10.84 1.77
CA ASP A 58 -11.54 -11.18 2.26
C ASP A 58 -10.40 -10.86 1.28
N HIS A 59 -10.66 -10.03 0.27
CA HIS A 59 -9.68 -9.56 -0.71
C HIS A 59 -9.44 -8.06 -0.57
N ILE A 60 -8.16 -7.65 -0.64
CA ILE A 60 -7.76 -6.24 -0.57
C ILE A 60 -7.57 -5.72 -1.99
N TYR A 61 -8.38 -4.74 -2.37
CA TYR A 61 -8.37 -4.14 -3.70
C TYR A 61 -7.55 -2.85 -3.78
N GLY A 62 -7.20 -2.28 -2.63
CA GLY A 62 -6.47 -1.03 -2.58
C GLY A 62 -6.18 -0.62 -1.15
N PHE A 63 -5.29 0.35 -1.00
CA PHE A 63 -4.97 0.98 0.26
C PHE A 63 -4.74 2.47 0.06
N ILE A 64 -4.81 3.22 1.16
CA ILE A 64 -4.47 4.63 1.21
C ILE A 64 -3.83 4.94 2.55
N VAL A 65 -2.78 5.77 2.54
CA VAL A 65 -2.19 6.33 3.76
C VAL A 65 -2.74 7.74 3.92
N ILE A 66 -3.26 8.05 5.11
CA ILE A 66 -3.80 9.36 5.47
C ILE A 66 -3.04 9.82 6.72
N ASP A 67 -2.02 10.64 6.51
CA ASP A 67 -1.19 11.29 7.53
C ASP A 67 -1.39 12.82 7.54
N GLN A 68 -0.84 13.51 8.56
CA GLN A 68 -0.95 14.97 8.76
C GLN A 68 0.26 15.74 8.24
#